data_AF-A0A7X3NZ09-F1
#
_entry.id   AF-A0A7X3NZ09-F1
#
_cell.length_a   1.000
_cell.length_b   1.000
_cell.length_c   1.000
_cell.angle_alpha   90.00
_cell.angle_beta   90.00
_cell.angle_gamma   90.00
#
_symmetry.space_group_name_H-M   'P 1'
#
loop_
_entity.id
_entity.type
_entity.pdbx_description
1 polymer ?
#
loop_
_entity_poly.entity_id
_entity_poly.type
_entity_poly.pdbx_seq_one_letter_code
_entity_poly.pdbx_strand_id
1 'polypeptide(L)'
;MNPEDKSYPLNEETRSRYGVTAYPAVLFVSPDGGLIQRVSGFLTPEQFSPIMQDALAKEEVFSKKLDELKKKPDDAKLNAQVALTYIERNQLEKAVSFSEKAFEHDPRNRTKLLPDLHNRLGLAYGGLVEKAMLENTEEAEMHFQKAVSHFKVVIDTYPKSKAHEPAQYYLGVTYAIKGNFEDAIAMLEKLSHHAKDKNVRQNAEAMLERVKDLASSN
;
A
#
# COMPACT_ATOMS: atom_id res chain seq x y z
N MET A 1 -2.12 20.05 14.49
CA MET A 1 -3.14 20.54 13.54
C MET A 1 -2.74 21.93 13.13
N ASN A 2 -2.56 22.23 11.84
CA ASN A 2 -2.21 23.59 11.42
C ASN A 2 -3.43 24.49 11.71
N PRO A 3 -3.30 25.61 12.46
CA PRO A 3 -4.42 26.48 12.79
C PRO A 3 -5.23 26.94 11.56
N GLU A 4 -4.59 27.00 10.39
CA GLU A 4 -5.20 27.42 9.13
C GLU A 4 -6.09 26.35 8.48
N ASP A 5 -5.94 25.07 8.83
CA ASP A 5 -6.74 23.96 8.25
C ASP A 5 -8.24 24.14 8.53
N LYS A 6 -8.59 24.76 9.67
CA LYS A 6 -9.98 25.07 10.04
C LYS A 6 -10.66 26.05 9.08
N SER A 7 -9.88 26.88 8.41
CA SER A 7 -10.35 27.91 7.48
C SER A 7 -10.30 27.44 6.02
N TYR A 8 -9.58 26.34 5.73
CA TYR A 8 -9.36 25.82 4.39
C TYR A 8 -9.48 24.28 4.37
N PRO A 9 -10.70 23.73 4.22
CA PRO A 9 -10.93 22.29 4.22
C PRO A 9 -10.10 21.51 3.17
N LEU A 10 -9.75 22.16 2.06
CA LEU A 10 -8.89 21.60 1.02
C LEU A 10 -7.48 21.27 1.53
N ASN A 11 -6.99 21.97 2.56
CA ASN A 11 -5.69 21.68 3.18
C ASN A 11 -5.72 20.34 3.91
N GLU A 12 -6.83 20.03 4.60
CA GLU A 12 -7.00 18.74 5.28
C GLU A 12 -7.08 17.59 4.28
N GLU A 13 -7.84 17.77 3.19
CA GLU A 13 -7.91 16.80 2.09
C GLU A 13 -6.52 16.55 1.49
N THR A 14 -5.77 17.62 1.17
CA THR A 14 -4.42 17.53 0.61
C THR A 14 -3.46 16.84 1.57
N ARG A 15 -3.50 17.22 2.86
CA ARG A 15 -2.68 16.62 3.93
C ARG A 15 -2.95 15.12 4.05
N SER A 16 -4.22 14.72 4.03
CA SER A 16 -4.64 13.32 4.09
C SER A 16 -4.19 12.54 2.86
N ARG A 17 -4.46 13.07 1.66
CA ARG A 17 -4.10 12.46 0.36
C ARG A 17 -2.62 12.12 0.24
N TYR A 18 -1.75 13.01 0.72
CA TYR A 18 -0.29 12.83 0.65
C TYR A 18 0.34 12.33 1.97
N GLY A 19 -0.49 12.00 2.96
CA GLY A 19 -0.06 11.47 4.26
C GLY A 19 0.90 12.40 5.01
N VAL A 20 0.70 13.71 4.94
CA VAL A 20 1.54 14.70 5.63
C VAL A 20 1.21 14.72 7.11
N THR A 21 2.18 14.37 7.95
CA THR A 21 2.02 14.24 9.42
C THR A 21 2.83 15.24 10.22
N ALA A 22 3.80 15.93 9.61
CA ALA A 22 4.66 16.92 10.27
C ALA A 22 5.09 18.04 9.30
N TYR A 23 5.40 19.21 9.86
CA TYR A 23 5.74 20.43 9.12
C TYR A 23 7.14 20.96 9.48
N PRO A 24 7.86 21.63 8.54
CA PRO A 24 7.49 21.82 7.13
C PRO A 24 7.51 20.49 6.36
N ALA A 25 6.78 20.43 5.25
CA ALA A 25 6.76 19.29 4.34
C ALA A 25 6.87 19.75 2.89
N VAL A 26 7.66 19.02 2.09
CA VAL A 26 7.78 19.24 0.65
C VAL A 26 7.34 17.99 -0.09
N LEU A 27 6.47 18.16 -1.08
CA LEU A 27 5.94 17.09 -1.91
C LEU A 27 6.47 17.25 -3.33
N PHE A 28 7.02 16.17 -3.87
CA PHE A 28 7.28 16.03 -5.30
C PHE A 28 6.14 15.23 -5.91
N VAL A 29 5.40 15.85 -6.82
CA VAL A 29 4.21 15.25 -7.44
C VAL A 29 4.34 15.29 -8.96
N SER A 30 3.84 14.25 -9.63
CA SER A 30 3.71 14.23 -11.08
C SER A 30 2.57 15.17 -11.53
N PRO A 31 2.50 15.57 -12.83
CA PRO A 31 1.49 16.50 -13.32
C PRO A 31 0.03 16.06 -13.10
N ASP A 32 -0.19 14.76 -12.95
CA ASP A 32 -1.49 14.15 -12.65
C ASP A 32 -1.74 13.93 -11.15
N GLY A 33 -0.91 14.51 -10.28
CA GLY A 33 -1.05 14.49 -8.82
C GLY A 33 -0.63 13.17 -8.15
N GLY A 34 0.20 12.37 -8.79
CA GLY A 34 0.81 11.17 -8.19
C GLY A 34 2.02 11.52 -7.31
N LEU A 35 2.12 10.94 -6.12
CA LEU A 35 3.22 11.23 -5.20
C LEU A 35 4.53 10.57 -5.64
N ILE A 36 5.52 11.35 -6.05
CA ILE A 36 6.85 10.83 -6.40
C ILE A 36 7.69 10.64 -5.14
N GLN A 37 7.71 11.66 -4.28
CA GLN A 37 8.49 11.66 -3.05
C GLN A 37 7.97 12.69 -2.05
N ARG A 38 8.12 12.39 -0.76
CA ARG A 38 7.83 13.31 0.34
C ARG A 38 9.08 13.57 1.15
N VAL A 39 9.26 14.83 1.54
CA VAL A 39 10.24 15.29 2.52
C VAL A 39 9.49 15.89 3.70
N SER A 40 9.90 15.54 4.91
CA SER A 40 9.35 16.10 6.14
C SER A 40 10.48 16.67 7.00
N GLY A 41 10.23 17.81 7.62
CA GLY A 41 11.22 18.55 8.39
C GLY A 41 12.03 19.54 7.55
N PHE A 42 12.84 20.34 8.25
CA PHE A 42 13.73 21.32 7.64
C PHE A 42 14.97 20.64 7.05
N LEU A 43 15.40 21.10 5.87
CA LEU A 43 16.65 20.67 5.21
C LEU A 43 17.43 21.89 4.73
N THR A 44 18.76 21.82 4.77
CA THR A 44 19.61 22.80 4.10
C THR A 44 19.57 22.62 2.58
N PRO A 45 19.98 23.63 1.78
CA PRO A 45 20.05 23.49 0.33
C PRO A 45 20.91 22.30 -0.14
N GLU A 46 22.01 22.01 0.55
CA GLU A 46 22.93 20.90 0.22
C GLU A 46 22.27 19.54 0.46
N GLN A 47 21.43 19.43 1.49
CA GLN A 47 20.66 18.22 1.77
C GLN A 47 19.46 18.06 0.84
N PHE A 48 18.86 19.18 0.42
CA PHE A 48 17.64 19.16 -0.40
C PHE A 48 17.91 18.94 -1.89
N SER A 49 19.01 19.48 -2.43
CA SER A 49 19.40 19.33 -3.84
C SER A 49 19.42 17.86 -4.35
N PRO A 50 20.08 16.89 -3.69
CA PRO A 50 20.06 15.50 -4.15
C PRO A 50 18.66 14.86 -4.12
N ILE A 51 17.78 15.31 -3.22
CA ILE A 51 16.39 14.82 -3.16
C ILE A 51 15.59 15.31 -4.37
N MET A 52 15.78 16.57 -4.78
CA MET A 52 15.15 17.09 -6.00
C MET A 52 15.63 16.32 -7.23
N GLN A 53 16.93 16.04 -7.32
CA GLN A 53 17.51 15.28 -8.44
C GLN A 53 16.97 13.84 -8.47
N ASP A 54 16.85 13.18 -7.32
CA ASP A 54 16.28 11.84 -7.22
C ASP A 54 14.80 11.81 -7.64
N ALA A 55 13.99 12.79 -7.20
CA ALA A 55 12.60 12.90 -7.63
C ALA A 55 12.47 13.10 -9.15
N LEU A 56 13.30 13.94 -9.76
CA LEU A 56 13.35 14.12 -11.22
C LEU A 56 13.75 12.83 -11.95
N ALA A 57 14.79 12.14 -11.47
CA ALA A 57 15.25 10.89 -12.05
C ALA A 57 14.17 9.79 -11.98
N LYS A 58 13.46 9.68 -10.85
CA LYS A 58 12.32 8.76 -10.68
C LYS A 58 11.21 9.05 -11.68
N GLU A 59 10.88 10.33 -11.90
CA GLU A 59 9.86 10.73 -12.88
C GLU A 59 10.29 10.43 -14.32
N GLU A 60 11.54 10.67 -14.67
CA GLU A 60 12.09 10.36 -16.00
C GLU A 60 12.05 8.84 -16.27
N VAL A 61 12.48 8.03 -15.30
CA VAL A 61 12.44 6.57 -15.38
C VAL A 61 11.02 6.06 -15.56
N PHE A 62 10.06 6.61 -14.80
CA PHE A 62 8.66 6.21 -14.92
C PHE A 62 8.05 6.62 -16.27
N SER A 63 8.34 7.83 -16.75
CA SER A 63 7.91 8.32 -18.06
C SER A 63 8.40 7.41 -19.19
N LYS A 64 9.68 7.01 -19.15
CA LYS A 64 10.26 6.05 -20.11
C LYS A 64 9.57 4.69 -20.08
N LYS A 65 9.20 4.18 -18.89
CA LYS A 65 8.42 2.93 -18.78
C LYS A 65 7.05 3.05 -19.42
N LEU A 66 6.35 4.17 -19.23
CA LEU A 66 5.06 4.42 -19.87
C LEU A 66 5.19 4.47 -21.39
N ASP A 67 6.25 5.11 -21.91
CA ASP A 67 6.51 5.16 -23.35
C ASP A 67 6.88 3.80 -23.95
N GLU A 68 7.60 2.96 -23.22
CA GLU A 68 7.87 1.58 -23.62
C GLU A 68 6.58 0.75 -23.62
N LEU A 69 5.75 0.90 -22.59
CA LEU A 69 4.49 0.18 -22.44
C LEU A 69 3.51 0.50 -23.57
N LYS A 70 3.50 1.75 -24.09
CA LYS A 70 2.72 2.11 -25.30
C LYS A 70 3.09 1.25 -26.51
N LYS A 71 4.35 0.80 -26.61
CA LYS A 71 4.85 -0.03 -27.72
C LYS A 71 4.59 -1.52 -27.48
N LYS A 72 4.43 -1.93 -26.23
CA LYS A 72 4.23 -3.32 -25.80
C LYS A 72 3.10 -3.40 -24.75
N PRO A 73 1.84 -3.10 -25.13
CA PRO A 73 0.76 -2.92 -24.17
C PRO A 73 0.48 -4.15 -23.29
N ASP A 74 0.84 -5.33 -23.80
CA ASP A 74 0.59 -6.63 -23.16
C ASP A 74 1.82 -7.19 -22.44
N ASP A 75 2.92 -6.42 -22.33
CA ASP A 75 4.11 -6.84 -21.59
C ASP A 75 3.79 -6.92 -20.10
N ALA A 76 3.63 -8.15 -19.59
CA ALA A 76 3.21 -8.39 -18.22
C ALA A 76 4.19 -7.81 -17.18
N LYS A 77 5.49 -7.80 -17.48
CA LYS A 77 6.51 -7.27 -16.56
C LYS A 77 6.41 -5.75 -16.47
N LEU A 78 6.28 -5.06 -17.60
CA LEU A 78 6.12 -3.61 -17.63
C LEU A 78 4.80 -3.19 -16.98
N ASN A 79 3.69 -3.87 -17.30
CA ASN A 79 2.40 -3.65 -16.65
C ASN A 79 2.51 -3.79 -15.13
N ALA A 80 3.13 -4.86 -14.62
CA ALA A 80 3.33 -5.06 -13.18
C ALA A 80 4.19 -3.93 -12.58
N GLN A 81 5.30 -3.55 -13.21
CA GLN A 81 6.16 -2.47 -12.71
C GLN A 81 5.48 -1.11 -12.70
N VAL A 82 4.68 -0.82 -13.72
CA VAL A 82 3.90 0.42 -13.80
C VAL A 82 2.81 0.45 -12.75
N ALA A 83 2.11 -0.67 -12.53
CA ALA A 83 1.12 -0.81 -11.47
C ALA A 83 1.74 -0.58 -10.08
N LEU A 84 2.88 -1.21 -9.78
CA LEU A 84 3.59 -1.01 -8.51
C LEU A 84 3.92 0.48 -8.27
N THR A 85 4.42 1.18 -9.29
CA THR A 85 4.70 2.62 -9.18
C THR A 85 3.43 3.45 -9.00
N TYR A 86 2.32 3.10 -9.64
CA TYR A 86 1.05 3.78 -9.41
C TYR A 86 0.50 3.57 -7.98
N ILE A 87 0.72 2.39 -7.38
CA ILE A 87 0.39 2.17 -5.96
C ILE A 87 1.25 3.08 -5.08
N GLU A 88 2.56 3.14 -5.32
CA GLU A 88 3.48 4.01 -4.57
C GLU A 88 3.13 5.50 -4.70
N ARG A 89 2.51 5.88 -5.83
CA ARG A 89 2.02 7.24 -6.12
C ARG A 89 0.65 7.55 -5.53
N ASN A 90 0.05 6.65 -4.74
CA ASN A 90 -1.32 6.74 -4.24
C ASN A 90 -2.38 6.88 -5.37
N GLN A 91 -2.14 6.26 -6.52
CA GLN A 91 -3.04 6.28 -7.69
C GLN A 91 -3.60 4.87 -7.93
N LEU A 92 -4.43 4.40 -6.99
CA LEU A 92 -4.89 3.02 -6.94
C LEU A 92 -5.71 2.63 -8.18
N GLU A 93 -6.56 3.50 -8.69
CA GLU A 93 -7.40 3.22 -9.86
C GLU A 93 -6.55 2.92 -11.10
N LYS A 94 -5.48 3.70 -11.31
CA LYS A 94 -4.51 3.45 -12.39
C LYS A 94 -3.77 2.14 -12.15
N ALA A 95 -3.32 1.93 -10.92
CA ALA A 95 -2.61 0.70 -10.56
C ALA A 95 -3.44 -0.56 -10.85
N VAL A 96 -4.73 -0.56 -10.54
CA VAL A 96 -5.64 -1.70 -10.80
C VAL A 96 -5.68 -2.03 -12.28
N SER A 97 -5.86 -1.04 -13.16
CA SER A 97 -5.92 -1.27 -14.62
C SER A 97 -4.64 -1.90 -15.17
N PHE A 98 -3.46 -1.45 -14.73
CA PHE A 98 -2.19 -2.06 -15.14
C PHE A 98 -1.94 -3.42 -14.45
N SER A 99 -2.47 -3.63 -13.24
CA SER A 99 -2.36 -4.91 -12.54
C SER A 99 -3.15 -6.01 -13.25
N GLU A 100 -4.37 -5.70 -13.71
CA GLU A 100 -5.21 -6.64 -14.46
C GLU A 100 -4.49 -7.15 -15.70
N LYS A 101 -3.86 -6.27 -16.47
CA LYS A 101 -3.03 -6.66 -17.62
C LYS A 101 -1.84 -7.52 -17.23
N ALA A 102 -1.18 -7.23 -16.11
CA ALA A 102 -0.09 -8.06 -15.61
C ALA A 102 -0.57 -9.47 -15.24
N PHE A 103 -1.74 -9.59 -14.62
CA PHE A 103 -2.34 -10.88 -14.24
C PHE A 103 -2.78 -11.68 -15.48
N GLU A 104 -3.38 -11.02 -16.47
CA GLU A 104 -3.83 -11.61 -17.72
C GLU A 104 -2.66 -12.19 -18.55
N HIS A 105 -1.56 -11.43 -18.65
CA HIS A 105 -0.42 -11.79 -19.49
C HIS A 105 0.69 -12.55 -18.77
N ASP A 106 0.61 -12.74 -17.44
CA ASP A 106 1.49 -13.61 -16.67
C ASP A 106 0.77 -14.50 -15.65
N PRO A 107 -0.24 -15.31 -16.05
CA PRO A 107 -1.05 -16.10 -15.11
C PRO A 107 -0.24 -17.17 -14.35
N ARG A 108 0.99 -17.45 -14.79
CA ARG A 108 1.91 -18.40 -14.14
C ARG A 108 3.02 -17.72 -13.35
N ASN A 109 2.96 -16.39 -13.18
CA ASN A 109 3.92 -15.60 -12.42
C ASN A 109 5.40 -15.85 -12.84
N ARG A 110 5.65 -15.95 -14.15
CA ARG A 110 7.01 -16.08 -14.72
C ARG A 110 7.88 -14.87 -14.39
N THR A 111 7.27 -13.69 -14.29
CA THR A 111 7.95 -12.44 -13.91
C THR A 111 8.37 -12.42 -12.44
N LYS A 112 7.74 -13.25 -11.60
CA LYS A 112 7.89 -13.29 -10.13
C LYS A 112 7.41 -12.02 -9.42
N LEU A 113 6.68 -11.13 -10.11
CA LEU A 113 6.20 -9.86 -9.57
C LEU A 113 4.79 -9.95 -8.97
N LEU A 114 3.99 -10.95 -9.36
CA LEU A 114 2.59 -11.04 -8.94
C LEU A 114 2.37 -11.15 -7.42
N PRO A 115 3.20 -11.86 -6.64
CA PRO A 115 3.01 -11.92 -5.19
C PRO A 115 3.20 -10.55 -4.53
N ASP A 116 4.19 -9.78 -4.97
CA ASP A 116 4.41 -8.42 -4.46
C ASP A 116 3.27 -7.49 -4.89
N LEU A 117 2.84 -7.58 -6.15
CA LEU A 117 1.76 -6.76 -6.68
C LEU A 117 0.42 -7.02 -5.95
N HIS A 118 0.04 -8.27 -5.74
CA HIS A 118 -1.12 -8.61 -4.91
C HIS A 118 -0.96 -8.12 -3.47
N ASN A 119 0.20 -8.32 -2.84
CA ASN A 119 0.42 -7.84 -1.48
C ASN A 119 0.26 -6.30 -1.38
N ARG A 120 0.77 -5.55 -2.36
CA ARG A 120 0.63 -4.08 -2.40
C ARG A 120 -0.79 -3.61 -2.69
N LEU A 121 -1.53 -4.29 -3.57
CA LEU A 121 -2.96 -4.00 -3.76
C LEU A 121 -3.76 -4.31 -2.50
N GLY A 122 -3.47 -5.44 -1.84
CA GLY A 122 -4.08 -5.82 -0.57
C GLY A 122 -3.88 -4.74 0.49
N LEU A 123 -2.65 -4.24 0.63
CA LEU A 123 -2.30 -3.12 1.52
C LEU A 123 -3.04 -1.83 1.15
N ALA A 124 -3.08 -1.47 -0.13
CA ALA A 124 -3.74 -0.26 -0.59
C ALA A 124 -5.24 -0.29 -0.26
N TYR A 125 -5.92 -1.40 -0.54
CA TYR A 125 -7.33 -1.57 -0.16
C TYR A 125 -7.53 -1.65 1.35
N GLY A 126 -6.66 -2.35 2.08
CA GLY A 126 -6.72 -2.44 3.55
C GLY A 126 -6.66 -1.07 4.23
N GLY A 127 -5.83 -0.16 3.72
CA GLY A 127 -5.76 1.23 4.18
C GLY A 127 -7.03 2.05 3.88
N LEU A 128 -7.78 1.69 2.84
CA LEU A 128 -9.06 2.33 2.53
C LEU A 128 -10.20 1.83 3.41
N VAL A 129 -10.09 0.65 4.03
CA VAL A 129 -11.12 0.10 4.92
C VAL A 129 -11.36 1.03 6.10
N GLU A 130 -10.31 1.41 6.84
CA GLU A 130 -10.43 2.25 8.04
C GLU A 130 -11.10 3.59 7.72
N LYS A 131 -10.67 4.23 6.62
CA LYS A 131 -11.28 5.49 6.16
C LYS A 131 -12.75 5.29 5.81
N ALA A 132 -13.06 4.30 4.98
CA ALA A 132 -14.42 4.06 4.52
C ALA A 132 -15.36 3.66 5.66
N MET A 133 -14.87 2.99 6.72
CA MET A 133 -15.70 2.64 7.89
C MET A 133 -16.30 3.85 8.59
N LEU A 134 -15.71 5.04 8.46
CA LEU A 134 -16.21 6.28 9.03
C LEU A 134 -17.26 6.97 8.15
N GLU A 135 -17.28 6.67 6.85
CA GLU A 135 -18.02 7.43 5.84
C GLU A 135 -19.12 6.59 5.18
N ASN A 136 -18.79 5.36 4.76
CA ASN A 136 -19.65 4.48 3.98
C ASN A 136 -19.31 2.99 4.22
N THR A 137 -20.21 2.30 4.93
CA THR A 137 -20.03 0.88 5.30
C THR A 137 -20.03 -0.08 4.12
N GLU A 138 -20.76 0.21 3.03
CA GLU A 138 -20.75 -0.61 1.82
C GLU A 138 -19.41 -0.52 1.10
N GLU A 139 -18.86 0.70 1.03
CA GLU A 139 -17.53 0.92 0.46
C GLU A 139 -16.44 0.27 1.31
N ALA A 140 -16.56 0.36 2.64
CA ALA A 140 -15.64 -0.31 3.56
C ALA A 140 -15.64 -1.82 3.36
N GLU A 141 -16.83 -2.42 3.20
CA GLU A 141 -16.98 -3.84 2.93
C GLU A 141 -16.37 -4.24 1.57
N MET A 142 -16.58 -3.44 0.53
CA MET A 142 -15.97 -3.65 -0.78
C MET A 142 -14.43 -3.61 -0.69
N HIS A 143 -13.85 -2.59 -0.05
CA HIS A 143 -12.40 -2.49 0.11
C HIS A 143 -11.84 -3.63 0.96
N PHE A 144 -12.55 -4.03 2.01
CA PHE A 144 -12.19 -5.17 2.86
C PHE A 144 -12.13 -6.46 2.04
N GLN A 145 -13.16 -6.74 1.23
CA GLN A 145 -13.19 -7.93 0.38
C GLN A 145 -12.07 -7.94 -0.65
N LYS A 146 -11.76 -6.79 -1.27
CA LYS A 146 -10.63 -6.67 -2.21
C LYS A 146 -9.28 -6.89 -1.52
N ALA A 147 -9.09 -6.32 -0.33
CA ALA A 147 -7.87 -6.53 0.46
C ALA A 147 -7.67 -8.00 0.81
N VAL A 148 -8.70 -8.64 1.38
CA VAL A 148 -8.70 -10.06 1.75
C VAL A 148 -8.43 -10.95 0.54
N SER A 149 -9.09 -10.68 -0.60
CA SER A 149 -8.90 -11.42 -1.85
C SER A 149 -7.43 -11.40 -2.29
N HIS A 150 -6.81 -10.23 -2.35
CA HIS A 150 -5.42 -10.12 -2.77
C HIS A 150 -4.45 -10.79 -1.81
N PHE A 151 -4.62 -10.66 -0.49
CA PHE A 151 -3.77 -11.36 0.46
C PHE A 151 -3.93 -12.88 0.36
N LYS A 152 -5.16 -13.39 0.22
CA LYS A 152 -5.43 -14.82 0.03
C LYS A 152 -4.75 -15.37 -1.21
N VAL A 153 -4.75 -14.64 -2.33
CA VAL A 153 -3.99 -15.06 -3.54
C VAL A 153 -2.51 -15.28 -3.21
N VAL A 154 -1.88 -14.38 -2.45
CA VAL A 154 -0.47 -14.55 -2.04
C VAL A 154 -0.27 -15.76 -1.13
N ILE A 155 -1.17 -15.93 -0.16
CA ILE A 155 -1.10 -17.01 0.82
C ILE A 155 -1.26 -18.38 0.16
N ASP A 156 -2.26 -18.52 -0.71
CA ASP A 156 -2.69 -19.79 -1.28
C ASP A 156 -1.87 -20.16 -2.52
N THR A 157 -1.55 -19.19 -3.38
CA THR A 157 -0.91 -19.44 -4.67
C THR A 157 0.62 -19.30 -4.61
N TYR A 158 1.12 -18.47 -3.69
CA TYR A 158 2.55 -18.12 -3.63
C TYR A 158 3.19 -18.39 -2.25
N PRO A 159 3.06 -19.61 -1.68
CA PRO A 159 3.51 -19.92 -0.32
C PRO A 159 5.03 -19.85 -0.10
N LYS A 160 5.80 -19.83 -1.19
CA LYS A 160 7.27 -19.71 -1.16
C LYS A 160 7.76 -18.29 -1.47
N SER A 161 6.86 -17.35 -1.76
CA SER A 161 7.25 -15.98 -2.06
C SER A 161 7.64 -15.24 -0.78
N LYS A 162 8.49 -14.22 -0.92
CA LYS A 162 8.83 -13.32 0.19
C LYS A 162 7.62 -12.54 0.73
N ALA A 163 6.56 -12.43 -0.07
CA ALA A 163 5.32 -11.77 0.31
C ALA A 163 4.39 -12.67 1.15
N HIS A 164 4.68 -13.96 1.30
CA HIS A 164 3.79 -14.91 1.98
C HIS A 164 3.51 -14.54 3.45
N GLU A 165 4.55 -14.40 4.26
CA GLU A 165 4.40 -14.03 5.68
C GLU A 165 3.90 -12.58 5.86
N PRO A 166 4.37 -11.58 5.08
CA PRO A 166 3.76 -10.25 5.07
C PRO A 166 2.27 -10.25 4.73
N ALA A 167 1.83 -11.02 3.73
CA ALA A 167 0.42 -11.08 3.35
C ALA A 167 -0.45 -11.69 4.45
N GLN A 168 0.05 -12.71 5.17
CA GLN A 168 -0.64 -13.25 6.35
C GLN A 168 -0.74 -12.19 7.45
N TYR A 169 0.36 -11.46 7.71
CA TYR A 169 0.36 -10.41 8.73
C TYR A 169 -0.66 -9.32 8.40
N TYR A 170 -0.63 -8.80 7.17
CA TYR A 170 -1.54 -7.73 6.76
C TYR A 170 -2.98 -8.19 6.62
N LEU A 171 -3.23 -9.45 6.29
CA LEU A 171 -4.58 -10.02 6.36
C LEU A 171 -5.11 -10.03 7.80
N GLY A 172 -4.29 -10.44 8.77
CA GLY A 172 -4.62 -10.36 10.19
C GLY A 172 -4.91 -8.92 10.66
N VAL A 173 -4.08 -7.96 10.24
CA VAL A 173 -4.31 -6.53 10.49
C VAL A 173 -5.62 -6.05 9.85
N THR A 174 -5.91 -6.48 8.62
CA THR A 174 -7.14 -6.10 7.91
C THR A 174 -8.38 -6.65 8.61
N TYR A 175 -8.32 -7.88 9.13
CA TYR A 175 -9.39 -8.44 9.98
C TYR A 175 -9.58 -7.61 11.25
N ALA A 176 -8.50 -7.20 11.91
CA ALA A 176 -8.57 -6.36 13.11
C ALA A 176 -9.21 -5.00 12.83
N ILE A 177 -8.84 -4.34 11.73
CA ILE A 177 -9.45 -3.06 11.31
C ILE A 177 -10.96 -3.21 11.12
N LYS A 178 -11.40 -4.31 10.49
CA LYS A 178 -12.84 -4.58 10.25
C LYS A 178 -13.61 -4.95 11.52
N GLY A 179 -12.92 -5.22 12.63
CA GLY A 179 -13.50 -5.69 13.89
C GLY A 179 -13.65 -7.22 13.98
N ASN A 180 -13.11 -7.98 13.02
CA ASN A 180 -13.13 -9.43 13.03
C ASN A 180 -11.99 -9.96 13.93
N PHE A 181 -12.11 -9.72 15.24
CA PHE A 181 -11.01 -9.96 16.18
C PHE A 181 -10.64 -11.43 16.33
N GLU A 182 -11.59 -12.36 16.24
CA GLU A 182 -11.31 -13.81 16.32
C GLU A 182 -10.37 -14.26 15.19
N ASP A 183 -10.68 -13.90 13.95
CA ASP A 183 -9.86 -14.20 12.77
C ASP A 183 -8.48 -13.53 12.86
N ALA A 184 -8.46 -12.26 13.31
CA ALA A 184 -7.22 -11.50 13.48
C ALA A 184 -6.30 -12.15 14.52
N ILE A 185 -6.84 -12.50 15.69
CA ILE A 185 -6.10 -13.15 16.78
C ILE A 185 -5.55 -14.49 16.30
N ALA A 186 -6.38 -15.35 15.70
CA ALA A 186 -5.94 -16.65 15.22
C ALA A 186 -4.79 -16.55 14.20
N MET A 187 -4.86 -15.57 13.29
CA MET A 187 -3.82 -15.35 12.29
C MET A 187 -2.53 -14.80 12.88
N LEU A 188 -2.63 -13.79 13.75
CA LEU A 188 -1.47 -13.15 14.39
C LEU A 188 -0.78 -14.07 15.40
N GLU A 189 -1.53 -14.87 16.16
CA GLU A 189 -0.99 -15.93 17.04
C GLU A 189 -0.20 -16.96 16.26
N LYS A 190 -0.72 -17.43 15.12
CA LYS A 190 0.03 -18.38 14.30
C LYS A 190 1.35 -17.77 13.82
N LEU A 191 1.33 -16.51 13.40
CA LEU A 191 2.52 -15.83 12.91
C LEU A 191 3.55 -15.56 14.01
N SER A 192 3.15 -15.15 15.20
CA SER A 192 4.08 -14.89 16.31
C SER A 192 4.90 -16.13 16.67
N HIS A 193 4.30 -17.32 16.60
CA HIS A 193 4.99 -18.57 16.92
C HIS A 193 5.78 -19.17 15.74
N HIS A 194 5.28 -19.01 14.50
CA HIS A 194 5.75 -19.82 13.37
C HIS A 194 6.33 -19.04 12.19
N ALA A 195 6.23 -17.71 12.13
CA ALA A 195 6.86 -16.96 11.05
C ALA A 195 8.39 -17.12 11.09
N LYS A 196 8.99 -17.27 9.91
CA LYS A 196 10.44 -17.42 9.75
C LYS A 196 11.11 -16.07 9.81
N ASP A 197 10.49 -15.04 9.25
CA ASP A 197 10.96 -13.67 9.31
C ASP A 197 10.78 -13.12 10.74
N LYS A 198 11.90 -12.70 11.34
CA LYS A 198 11.93 -12.18 12.71
C LYS A 198 11.08 -10.92 12.85
N ASN A 199 11.11 -10.02 11.86
CA ASN A 199 10.34 -8.79 11.91
C ASN A 199 8.84 -9.09 11.82
N VAL A 200 8.45 -10.06 10.97
CA VAL A 200 7.05 -10.49 10.91
C VAL A 200 6.58 -11.08 12.24
N ARG A 201 7.39 -11.94 12.89
CA ARG A 201 7.05 -12.46 14.23
C ARG A 201 6.84 -11.34 15.24
N GLN A 202 7.80 -10.42 15.35
CA GLN A 202 7.74 -9.32 16.32
C GLN A 202 6.56 -8.38 16.05
N ASN A 203 6.29 -8.06 14.78
CA ASN A 203 5.14 -7.25 14.41
C ASN A 203 3.82 -7.97 14.71
N ALA A 204 3.76 -9.29 14.52
CA ALA A 204 2.59 -10.10 14.82
C ALA A 204 2.34 -10.18 16.34
N GLU A 205 3.39 -10.34 17.16
CA GLU A 205 3.30 -10.28 18.63
C GLU A 205 2.73 -8.95 19.11
N ALA A 206 3.32 -7.83 18.67
CA ALA A 206 2.88 -6.49 19.07
C ALA A 206 1.44 -6.19 18.61
N MET A 207 1.07 -6.61 17.40
CA MET A 207 -0.30 -6.42 16.90
C MET A 207 -1.29 -7.33 17.63
N LEU A 208 -0.90 -8.57 17.96
CA LEU A 208 -1.75 -9.51 18.69
C LEU A 208 -2.15 -8.95 20.05
N GLU A 209 -1.21 -8.39 20.80
CA GLU A 209 -1.48 -7.74 22.09
C GLU A 209 -2.52 -6.62 21.92
N ARG A 210 -2.28 -5.71 20.96
CA ARG A 210 -3.22 -4.63 20.64
C ARG A 210 -4.62 -5.14 20.29
N VAL A 211 -4.72 -6.20 19.49
CA VAL A 211 -6.01 -6.75 19.06
C VAL A 211 -6.75 -7.38 20.24
N LYS A 212 -6.05 -8.08 21.15
CA LYS A 212 -6.66 -8.66 22.36
C LYS A 212 -7.20 -7.58 23.31
N ASP A 213 -6.45 -6.49 23.48
CA ASP A 213 -6.89 -5.36 24.30
C ASP A 213 -8.15 -4.71 23.71
N LEU A 214 -8.18 -4.49 22.38
CA LEU A 214 -9.35 -3.98 21.68
C LEU A 214 -10.56 -4.92 21.80
N ALA A 215 -10.35 -6.22 21.64
CA ALA A 215 -11.41 -7.22 21.73
C ALA A 215 -11.99 -7.34 23.15
N SER A 216 -11.18 -7.09 24.18
CA SER A 216 -11.61 -7.13 25.59
C SER A 216 -12.27 -5.82 26.06
N SER A 217 -12.11 -4.74 25.29
CA SER A 217 -12.64 -3.40 25.60
C SER A 217 -13.98 -3.09 24.90
N ASN A 218 -14.44 -4.00 24.02
CA ASN A 218 -15.72 -3.92 23.32
C ASN A 218 -16.76 -4.84 23.97
#